data_AF-A0A354CM92-F1
#
_entry.id   AF-A0A354CM92-F1
#
_cell.length_a   1.000
_cell.length_b   1.000
_cell.length_c   1.000
_cell.angle_alpha   90.00
_cell.angle_beta   90.00
_cell.angle_gamma   90.00
#
_symmetry.space_group_name_H-M   'P 1'
#
loop_
_entity.id
_entity.type
_entity.pdbx_description
1 polymer ?
#
loop_
_entity_poly.entity_id
_entity_poly.type
_entity_poly.pdbx_seq_one_letter_code
_entity_poly.pdbx_strand_id
1 'polypeptide(L)'
;NEITKNAVKASIKEPRKIDMNLVNAQQSRRILDRMVGYKISPLLWAKVKRGLSAGRVQSVALRIICDREDEINSFIPEEYWTLDAVLNVKGEKKPVVAHFYGNADGRMDIKSAAEMDAVVAKLEKEQFAVESVKKGEKSKKAPLPFTTSTLQQEASKLLNFSTQKTMRLAQQLYEGVDIAGQGTIGIITYLRTDSTRVAEEAQVMA
;
A
#
# COMPACT_ATOMS: atom_id res chain seq x y z
N ASN A 1 -24.33 1.06 -8.09
CA ASN A 1 -23.78 1.45 -6.77
C ASN A 1 -23.32 2.89 -6.80
N GLU A 2 -24.21 3.80 -7.19
CA GLU A 2 -23.94 5.24 -7.33
C GLU A 2 -25.26 5.97 -7.13
N ILE A 3 -25.18 7.24 -6.73
CA ILE A 3 -26.36 8.08 -6.49
C ILE A 3 -26.55 8.99 -7.70
N THR A 4 -27.04 8.41 -8.80
CA THR A 4 -27.42 9.12 -10.03
C THR A 4 -28.93 9.03 -10.26
N LYS A 5 -29.50 10.03 -10.96
CA LYS A 5 -30.94 10.06 -11.28
C LYS A 5 -31.42 8.76 -11.95
N ASN A 6 -30.61 8.20 -12.86
CA ASN A 6 -30.92 6.97 -13.57
C ASN A 6 -30.86 5.75 -12.63
N ALA A 7 -29.79 5.61 -11.83
CA ALA A 7 -29.63 4.50 -10.90
C ALA A 7 -30.75 4.47 -9.84
N VAL A 8 -31.17 5.63 -9.31
CA VAL A 8 -32.27 5.72 -8.35
C VAL A 8 -33.60 5.34 -8.99
N LYS A 9 -33.91 5.85 -10.19
CA LYS A 9 -35.15 5.48 -10.90
C LYS A 9 -35.19 4.00 -11.24
N ALA A 10 -34.07 3.40 -11.66
CA ALA A 10 -33.99 1.97 -11.94
C ALA A 10 -34.23 1.13 -10.68
N SER A 11 -33.60 1.49 -9.55
CA SER A 11 -33.74 0.72 -8.30
C SER A 11 -35.14 0.77 -7.68
N ILE A 12 -35.91 1.84 -7.92
CA ILE A 12 -37.32 1.93 -7.51
C ILE A 12 -38.22 1.05 -8.40
N LYS A 13 -37.91 0.94 -9.70
CA LYS A 13 -38.67 0.08 -10.64
C LYS A 13 -38.49 -1.40 -10.33
N GLU A 14 -37.28 -1.78 -9.93
CA GLU A 14 -36.91 -3.17 -9.62
C GLU A 14 -36.40 -3.28 -8.18
N PRO A 15 -37.31 -3.20 -7.18
CA PRO A 15 -36.90 -3.31 -5.79
C PRO A 15 -36.47 -4.74 -5.48
N ARG A 16 -35.30 -4.88 -4.85
CA ARG A 16 -34.85 -6.16 -4.33
C ARG A 16 -35.58 -6.52 -3.03
N LYS A 17 -35.80 -7.81 -2.82
CA LYS A 17 -36.21 -8.33 -1.50
C LYS A 17 -35.06 -8.17 -0.50
N ILE A 18 -35.41 -8.12 0.79
CA ILE A 18 -34.42 -8.17 1.86
C ILE A 18 -33.70 -9.51 1.79
N ASP A 19 -32.39 -9.45 1.65
CA ASP A 19 -31.54 -10.64 1.70
C ASP A 19 -31.25 -10.99 3.16
N MET A 20 -31.95 -12.01 3.66
CA MET A 20 -31.79 -12.48 5.04
C MET A 20 -30.42 -13.10 5.31
N ASN A 21 -29.69 -13.58 4.29
CA ASN A 21 -28.34 -14.09 4.48
C ASN A 21 -27.38 -12.95 4.85
N LEU A 22 -27.50 -11.78 4.19
CA LEU A 22 -26.72 -10.59 4.54
C LEU A 22 -27.03 -10.10 5.97
N VAL A 23 -28.31 -10.11 6.36
CA VAL A 23 -28.74 -9.76 7.72
C VAL A 23 -28.14 -10.72 8.75
N ASN A 24 -28.30 -12.03 8.53
CA ASN A 24 -27.81 -13.06 9.45
C ASN A 24 -26.28 -13.06 9.56
N ALA A 25 -25.56 -12.79 8.46
CA ALA A 25 -24.10 -12.63 8.47
C ALA A 25 -23.67 -11.44 9.34
N GLN A 26 -24.35 -10.29 9.20
CA GLN A 26 -24.06 -9.11 10.01
C GLN A 26 -24.34 -9.35 11.50
N GLN A 27 -25.46 -9.99 11.82
CA GLN A 27 -25.84 -10.33 13.20
C GLN A 27 -24.85 -11.32 13.83
N SER A 28 -24.48 -12.37 13.10
CA SER A 28 -23.50 -13.37 13.54
C SER A 28 -22.17 -12.71 13.90
N ARG A 29 -21.67 -11.81 13.04
CA ARG A 29 -20.46 -11.04 13.33
C ARG A 29 -20.60 -10.21 14.61
N ARG A 30 -21.72 -9.49 14.77
CA ARG A 30 -21.98 -8.67 15.95
C ARG A 30 -21.98 -9.48 17.24
N ILE A 31 -22.60 -10.67 17.23
CA ILE A 31 -22.63 -11.58 18.37
C ILE A 31 -21.23 -12.12 18.66
N LEU A 32 -20.47 -12.54 17.64
CA LEU A 32 -19.10 -13.03 17.79
C LEU A 32 -18.19 -11.96 18.43
N ASP A 33 -18.19 -10.75 17.89
CA ASP A 33 -17.34 -9.67 18.40
C ASP A 33 -17.75 -9.29 19.85
N ARG A 34 -19.04 -9.38 20.19
CA ARG A 34 -19.54 -9.20 21.56
C ARG A 34 -19.05 -10.29 22.51
N MET A 35 -19.09 -11.56 22.09
CA MET A 35 -18.62 -12.69 22.92
C MET A 35 -17.14 -12.55 23.25
N VAL A 36 -16.30 -12.23 22.24
CA VAL A 36 -14.85 -12.04 22.47
C VAL A 36 -14.61 -10.88 23.42
N GLY A 37 -15.23 -9.73 23.18
CA GLY A 37 -15.08 -8.57 24.05
C GLY A 37 -15.49 -8.85 25.49
N TYR A 38 -16.63 -9.50 25.71
CA TYR A 38 -17.18 -9.69 27.05
C TYR A 38 -16.50 -10.82 27.82
N LYS A 39 -16.03 -11.88 27.14
CA LYS A 39 -15.35 -12.99 27.81
C LYS A 39 -13.87 -12.73 28.07
N ILE A 40 -13.18 -12.02 27.16
CA ILE A 40 -11.72 -11.85 27.24
C ILE A 40 -11.32 -10.56 27.96
N SER A 41 -12.06 -9.46 27.85
CA SER A 41 -11.68 -8.20 28.51
C SER A 41 -11.54 -8.32 30.05
N PRO A 42 -12.42 -9.04 30.79
CA PRO A 42 -12.23 -9.24 32.23
C PRO A 42 -10.91 -9.92 32.59
N LEU A 43 -10.45 -10.86 31.76
CA LEU A 43 -9.17 -11.53 31.94
C LEU A 43 -8.01 -10.54 31.75
N LEU A 44 -8.07 -9.67 30.73
CA LEU A 44 -7.08 -8.61 30.52
C LEU A 44 -7.02 -7.63 31.68
N TRP A 45 -8.16 -7.32 32.31
CA TRP A 45 -8.19 -6.45 33.47
C TRP A 45 -7.49 -7.07 34.68
N ALA A 46 -7.69 -8.38 34.88
CA ALA A 46 -7.10 -9.11 35.99
C ALA A 46 -5.59 -9.38 35.81
N LYS A 47 -5.12 -9.52 34.56
CA LYS A 47 -3.74 -9.97 34.27
C LYS A 47 -2.82 -8.90 33.70
N VAL A 48 -3.36 -7.82 33.13
CA VAL A 48 -2.57 -6.78 32.45
C VAL A 48 -2.88 -5.41 33.03
N LYS A 49 -4.06 -4.85 32.74
CA LYS A 49 -4.46 -3.51 33.21
C LYS A 49 -5.97 -3.34 33.10
N ARG A 50 -6.58 -2.77 34.15
CA ARG A 50 -8.01 -2.43 34.14
C ARG A 50 -8.31 -1.40 33.04
N GLY A 51 -9.42 -1.60 32.33
CA GLY A 51 -9.86 -0.70 31.25
C GLY A 51 -9.39 -1.09 29.84
N LEU A 52 -8.59 -2.14 29.69
CA LEU A 52 -8.24 -2.69 28.38
C LEU A 52 -9.43 -3.39 27.70
N SER A 53 -9.49 -3.35 26.37
CA SER A 53 -10.51 -4.06 25.60
C SER A 53 -9.89 -5.17 24.76
N ALA A 54 -10.54 -6.32 24.75
CA ALA A 54 -10.22 -7.40 23.80
C ALA A 54 -11.06 -7.23 22.54
N GLY A 55 -10.42 -7.27 21.37
CA GLY A 55 -11.10 -7.18 20.08
C GLY A 55 -10.58 -8.26 19.14
N ARG A 56 -11.49 -9.11 18.63
CA ARG A 56 -11.14 -10.27 17.79
C ARG A 56 -10.21 -9.91 16.62
N VAL A 57 -10.49 -8.82 15.93
CA VAL A 57 -9.68 -8.34 14.78
C VAL A 57 -8.59 -7.35 15.24
N GLN A 58 -8.89 -6.52 16.22
CA GLN A 58 -7.96 -5.49 16.71
C GLN A 58 -6.70 -6.10 17.34
N SER A 59 -6.84 -7.17 18.12
CA SER A 59 -5.71 -7.85 18.74
C SER A 59 -4.79 -8.52 17.72
N VAL A 60 -5.34 -9.03 16.61
CA VAL A 60 -4.52 -9.57 15.51
C VAL A 60 -3.78 -8.45 14.77
N ALA A 61 -4.43 -7.32 14.51
CA ALA A 61 -3.77 -6.16 13.91
C ALA A 61 -2.66 -5.61 14.80
N LEU A 62 -2.90 -5.52 16.12
CA LEU A 62 -1.87 -5.13 17.08
C LEU A 62 -0.70 -6.11 17.08
N ARG A 63 -0.99 -7.42 17.02
CA ARG A 63 0.05 -8.46 16.94
C ARG A 63 0.96 -8.25 15.72
N ILE A 64 0.41 -7.95 14.54
CA ILE A 64 1.25 -7.69 13.34
C ILE A 64 2.25 -6.54 13.59
N ILE A 65 1.82 -5.51 14.32
CA ILE A 65 2.71 -4.38 14.67
C ILE A 65 3.75 -4.81 15.70
N CYS A 66 3.36 -5.55 16.74
CA CYS A 66 4.30 -6.09 17.73
C CYS A 66 5.32 -7.03 17.10
N ASP A 67 4.89 -7.96 16.24
CA ASP A 67 5.77 -8.90 15.54
C ASP A 67 6.80 -8.14 14.68
N ARG A 68 6.40 -7.05 14.00
CA ARG A 68 7.33 -6.16 13.27
C ARG A 68 8.28 -5.41 14.21
N GLU A 69 7.80 -4.93 15.35
CA GLU A 69 8.65 -4.26 16.33
C GLU A 69 9.70 -5.22 16.91
N ASP A 70 9.33 -6.48 17.14
CA ASP A 70 10.24 -7.53 17.58
C ASP A 70 11.30 -7.86 16.50
N GLU A 71 10.91 -7.89 15.22
CA GLU A 71 11.85 -8.00 14.09
C GLU A 71 12.86 -6.84 14.09
N ILE A 72 12.41 -5.60 14.34
CA ILE A 72 13.28 -4.42 14.40
C ILE A 72 14.21 -4.49 15.60
N ASN A 73 13.71 -4.88 16.77
CA ASN A 73 14.49 -4.99 18.00
C ASN A 73 15.53 -6.12 17.96
N SER A 74 15.25 -7.20 17.23
CA SER A 74 16.16 -8.33 17.04
C SER A 74 17.10 -8.16 15.85
N PHE A 75 16.94 -7.10 15.05
CA PHE A 75 17.81 -6.81 13.92
C PHE A 75 19.20 -6.37 14.42
N ILE A 76 20.23 -7.13 14.05
CA ILE A 76 21.64 -6.79 14.29
C ILE A 76 22.16 -6.16 13.00
N PRO A 77 22.43 -4.83 12.95
CA PRO A 77 22.96 -4.20 11.76
C PRO A 77 24.34 -4.75 11.41
N GLU A 78 24.52 -5.13 10.15
CA GLU A 78 25.81 -5.49 9.59
C GLU A 78 26.36 -4.34 8.77
N GLU A 79 27.64 -4.01 8.96
CA GLU A 79 28.34 -3.03 8.16
C GLU A 79 28.53 -3.54 6.73
N TYR A 80 28.20 -2.69 5.76
CA TYR A 80 28.49 -2.94 4.35
C TYR A 80 28.85 -1.63 3.66
N TRP A 81 29.64 -1.74 2.60
CA TRP A 81 30.09 -0.63 1.81
C TRP A 81 29.72 -0.82 0.34
N THR A 82 29.40 0.29 -0.32
CA THR A 82 29.16 0.34 -1.77
C THR A 82 30.21 1.23 -2.41
N LEU A 83 30.72 0.83 -3.57
CA LEU A 83 31.70 1.60 -4.33
C LEU A 83 31.06 2.09 -5.64
N ASP A 84 31.09 3.40 -5.83
CA ASP A 84 30.64 4.06 -7.06
C ASP A 84 31.85 4.60 -7.82
N ALA A 85 32.01 4.16 -9.07
CA ALA A 85 33.02 4.68 -9.98
C ALA A 85 32.40 5.72 -10.93
N VAL A 86 32.93 6.94 -10.90
CA VAL A 86 32.51 8.03 -11.80
C VAL A 86 33.42 8.03 -13.02
N LEU A 87 32.91 7.53 -14.14
CA LEU A 87 33.69 7.30 -15.36
C LEU A 87 33.39 8.37 -16.41
N ASN A 88 34.43 9.09 -16.81
CA ASN A 88 34.35 10.06 -17.90
C ASN A 88 34.53 9.36 -19.25
N VAL A 89 33.50 9.40 -20.10
CA VAL A 89 33.55 8.84 -21.45
C VAL A 89 33.92 9.94 -22.44
N LYS A 90 34.94 9.69 -23.27
CA LYS A 90 35.40 10.65 -24.27
C LYS A 90 34.26 10.99 -25.25
N GLY A 91 33.93 12.28 -25.37
CA GLY A 91 32.87 12.77 -26.25
C GLY A 91 31.51 12.93 -25.55
N GLU A 92 31.37 12.47 -24.31
CA GLU A 92 30.16 12.64 -23.50
C GLU A 92 30.34 13.78 -22.48
N LYS A 93 29.27 14.54 -22.24
CA LYS A 93 29.28 15.63 -21.24
C LYS A 93 28.95 15.15 -19.83
N LYS A 94 28.25 14.01 -19.71
CA LYS A 94 27.83 13.45 -18.42
C LYS A 94 28.66 12.21 -18.11
N PRO A 95 29.24 12.10 -16.90
CA PRO A 95 29.93 10.89 -16.48
C PRO A 95 28.92 9.75 -16.31
N VAL A 96 29.40 8.53 -16.51
CA VAL A 96 28.66 7.31 -16.18
C VAL A 96 29.02 6.91 -14.76
N VAL A 97 28.01 6.69 -13.92
CA VAL A 97 28.21 6.13 -12.58
C VAL A 97 28.04 4.62 -12.66
N ALA A 98 29.10 3.89 -12.35
CA ALA A 98 29.09 2.43 -12.27
C ALA A 98 29.14 1.99 -10.80
N HIS A 99 28.22 1.12 -10.41
CA HIS A 99 28.21 0.51 -9.09
C HIS A 99 29.04 -0.78 -9.12
N PHE A 100 29.95 -0.93 -8.16
CA PHE A 100 30.74 -2.16 -8.02
C PHE A 100 29.83 -3.36 -7.79
N TYR A 101 30.00 -4.39 -8.62
CA TYR A 101 29.22 -5.63 -8.54
C TYR A 101 29.99 -6.75 -7.83
N GLY A 102 31.28 -6.90 -8.15
CA GLY A 102 32.13 -7.94 -7.58
C GLY A 102 33.32 -8.28 -8.46
N ASN A 103 33.79 -9.51 -8.34
CA ASN A 103 34.95 -10.04 -9.04
C ASN A 103 34.53 -11.11 -10.07
N ALA A 104 35.49 -11.78 -10.70
CA ALA A 104 35.24 -12.79 -11.73
C ALA A 104 34.39 -13.98 -11.23
N ASP A 105 34.39 -14.24 -9.92
CA ASP A 105 33.62 -15.32 -9.28
C ASP A 105 32.17 -14.92 -8.97
N GLY A 106 31.80 -13.65 -9.22
CA GLY A 106 30.45 -13.12 -9.08
C GLY A 106 30.35 -11.96 -8.10
N ARG A 107 29.16 -11.82 -7.50
CA ARG A 107 28.86 -10.70 -6.60
C ARG A 107 29.71 -10.77 -5.34
N MET A 108 30.36 -9.65 -5.01
CA MET A 108 31.16 -9.51 -3.80
C MET A 108 30.58 -8.37 -2.95
N ASP A 109 30.27 -8.67 -1.69
CA ASP A 109 29.87 -7.67 -0.71
C ASP A 109 31.12 -7.19 0.05
N ILE A 110 31.23 -5.89 0.29
CA ILE A 110 32.34 -5.27 1.02
C ILE A 110 31.86 -5.01 2.45
N LYS A 111 32.48 -5.62 3.45
CA LYS A 111 32.00 -5.61 4.85
C LYS A 111 32.81 -4.72 5.79
N SER A 112 33.89 -4.12 5.30
CA SER A 112 34.74 -3.24 6.11
C SER A 112 35.49 -2.21 5.27
N ALA A 113 35.96 -1.14 5.93
CA ALA A 113 36.82 -0.13 5.31
C ALA A 113 38.11 -0.74 4.72
N ALA A 114 38.73 -1.71 5.39
CA ALA A 114 39.95 -2.35 4.90
C ALA A 114 39.73 -3.13 3.59
N GLU A 115 38.58 -3.81 3.48
CA GLU A 115 38.18 -4.47 2.22
C GLU A 115 37.90 -3.44 1.12
N MET A 116 37.24 -2.33 1.45
CA MET A 116 37.02 -1.22 0.50
C MET A 116 38.34 -0.66 -0.03
N ASP A 117 39.28 -0.33 0.85
CA ASP A 117 40.58 0.23 0.47
C ASP A 117 41.36 -0.74 -0.43
N ALA A 118 41.29 -2.05 -0.15
CA ALA A 118 41.91 -3.08 -0.97
C ALA A 118 41.28 -3.18 -2.37
N VAL A 119 39.96 -2.99 -2.49
CA VAL A 119 39.26 -2.95 -3.77
C VAL A 119 39.62 -1.68 -4.55
N VAL A 120 39.60 -0.52 -3.90
CA VAL A 120 39.96 0.77 -4.51
C VAL A 120 41.39 0.75 -5.03
N ALA A 121 42.36 0.29 -4.23
CA ALA A 121 43.76 0.23 -4.62
C ALA A 121 44.03 -0.69 -5.84
N LYS A 122 43.19 -1.71 -6.05
CA LYS A 122 43.23 -2.54 -7.26
C LYS A 122 42.65 -1.79 -8.45
N LEU A 123 41.48 -1.17 -8.29
CA LEU A 123 40.74 -0.51 -9.37
C LEU A 123 41.39 0.78 -9.87
N GLU A 124 42.07 1.54 -9.01
CA GLU A 124 42.76 2.79 -9.40
C GLU A 124 43.85 2.58 -10.47
N LYS A 125 44.39 1.36 -10.58
CA LYS A 125 45.44 1.01 -11.53
C LYS A 125 44.91 0.45 -12.84
N GLU A 126 43.60 0.18 -12.91
CA GLU A 126 42.98 -0.52 -14.02
C GLU A 126 42.27 0.43 -14.98
N GLN A 127 42.07 -0.05 -16.21
CA GLN A 127 41.25 0.64 -17.20
C GLN A 127 39.87 -0.03 -17.30
N PHE A 128 38.83 0.78 -17.34
CA PHE A 128 37.46 0.28 -17.42
C PHE A 128 37.04 0.11 -18.88
N ALA A 129 36.43 -1.04 -19.19
CA ALA A 129 35.82 -1.32 -20.48
C ALA A 129 34.39 -1.82 -20.29
N VAL A 130 33.53 -1.59 -21.30
CA VAL A 130 32.16 -2.09 -21.28
C VAL A 130 32.16 -3.54 -21.74
N GLU A 131 31.80 -4.45 -20.85
CA GLU A 131 31.71 -5.88 -21.16
C GLU A 131 30.44 -6.21 -21.96
N SER A 132 29.28 -5.67 -21.55
CA SER A 132 28.01 -5.94 -22.21
C SER A 132 27.03 -4.77 -22.08
N VAL A 133 26.19 -4.61 -23.10
CA VAL A 133 25.09 -3.63 -23.10
C VAL A 133 23.79 -4.33 -23.43
N LYS A 134 22.88 -4.37 -22.46
CA LYS A 134 21.53 -4.89 -22.66
C LYS A 134 20.54 -3.75 -22.83
N LYS A 135 19.95 -3.66 -24.02
CA LYS A 135 18.82 -2.76 -24.29
C LYS A 135 17.52 -3.54 -24.08
N GLY A 136 16.58 -2.94 -23.38
CA GLY A 136 15.27 -3.53 -23.15
C GLY A 136 14.22 -2.45 -23.03
N GLU A 137 13.05 -2.71 -23.59
CA GLU A 137 11.89 -1.85 -23.43
C GLU A 137 11.10 -2.28 -22.19
N LYS A 138 10.76 -1.32 -21.33
CA LYS A 138 9.85 -1.55 -20.20
C LYS A 138 8.53 -0.86 -20.50
N SER A 139 7.47 -1.65 -20.66
CA SER A 139 6.10 -1.12 -20.71
C SER A 139 5.51 -1.10 -19.30
N LYS A 140 4.95 0.05 -18.91
CA LYS A 140 4.25 0.22 -17.63
C LYS A 140 2.75 0.20 -17.89
N LYS A 141 2.06 -0.81 -17.34
CA LYS A 141 0.60 -0.89 -17.41
C LYS A 141 -0.03 0.17 -16.50
N ALA A 142 -1.20 0.67 -16.91
CA ALA A 142 -2.00 1.55 -16.08
C ALA A 142 -2.44 0.83 -14.79
N PRO A 143 -2.53 1.56 -13.65
CA PRO A 143 -3.04 0.98 -12.42
C PRO A 143 -4.52 0.61 -12.57
N LEU A 144 -4.95 -0.37 -11.79
CA LEU A 144 -6.36 -0.75 -11.73
C LEU A 144 -7.18 0.36 -11.04
N PRO A 145 -8.50 0.43 -11.32
CA PRO A 145 -9.43 1.27 -10.57
C PRO A 145 -9.36 0.99 -9.06
N PHE A 146 -9.69 2.01 -8.27
CA PHE A 146 -9.60 1.91 -6.83
C PHE A 146 -10.62 0.94 -6.22
N THR A 147 -10.13 0.13 -5.28
CA THR A 147 -10.92 -0.54 -4.24
C THR A 147 -10.80 0.26 -2.95
N THR A 148 -11.53 -0.11 -1.90
CA THR A 148 -11.40 0.57 -0.60
C THR A 148 -9.98 0.55 -0.06
N SER A 149 -9.27 -0.58 -0.18
CA SER A 149 -7.92 -0.73 0.35
C SER A 149 -6.90 0.08 -0.46
N THR A 150 -6.97 0.02 -1.79
CA THR A 150 -6.02 0.75 -2.66
C THR A 150 -6.26 2.25 -2.61
N LEU A 151 -7.52 2.70 -2.48
CA LEU A 151 -7.85 4.12 -2.25
C LEU A 151 -7.23 4.63 -0.95
N GLN A 152 -7.38 3.88 0.15
CA GLN A 152 -6.83 4.26 1.45
C GLN A 152 -5.30 4.32 1.43
N GLN A 153 -4.64 3.35 0.78
CA GLN A 153 -3.18 3.31 0.66
C GLN A 153 -2.66 4.49 -0.15
N GLU A 154 -3.21 4.76 -1.34
CA GLU A 154 -2.76 5.87 -2.18
C GLU A 154 -3.08 7.24 -1.57
N ALA A 155 -4.23 7.39 -0.90
CA ALA A 155 -4.54 8.63 -0.17
C ALA A 155 -3.58 8.88 1.01
N SER A 156 -3.17 7.82 1.72
CA SER A 156 -2.16 7.94 2.78
C SER A 156 -0.80 8.33 2.20
N LYS A 157 -0.40 7.73 1.08
CA LYS A 157 0.91 7.93 0.45
C LYS A 157 1.05 9.28 -0.24
N LEU A 158 0.03 9.70 -0.99
CA LEU A 158 0.09 10.90 -1.84
C LEU A 158 -0.44 12.16 -1.15
N LEU A 159 -1.45 12.01 -0.28
CA LEU A 159 -2.15 13.13 0.34
C LEU A 159 -1.93 13.23 1.85
N ASN A 160 -1.18 12.28 2.45
CA ASN A 160 -0.98 12.17 3.91
C ASN A 160 -2.31 12.12 4.68
N PHE A 161 -3.36 11.51 4.11
CA PHE A 161 -4.65 11.38 4.77
C PHE A 161 -4.69 10.11 5.62
N SER A 162 -5.21 10.23 6.85
CA SER A 162 -5.58 9.05 7.64
C SER A 162 -6.72 8.29 6.98
N THR A 163 -6.80 6.98 7.21
CA THR A 163 -7.88 6.13 6.69
C THR A 163 -9.26 6.68 7.05
N GLN A 164 -9.44 7.20 8.27
CA GLN A 164 -10.68 7.84 8.71
C GLN A 164 -11.02 9.10 7.90
N LYS A 165 -10.04 9.97 7.64
CA LYS A 165 -10.24 11.18 6.83
C LYS A 165 -10.63 10.82 5.40
N THR A 166 -9.91 9.89 4.79
CA THR A 166 -10.20 9.40 3.43
C THR A 166 -11.62 8.85 3.33
N MET A 167 -12.03 7.99 4.27
CA MET A 167 -13.36 7.39 4.25
C MET A 167 -14.48 8.39 4.50
N ARG A 168 -14.26 9.38 5.38
CA ARG A 168 -15.22 10.47 5.60
C ARG A 168 -15.42 11.32 4.35
N LEU A 169 -14.32 11.72 3.68
CA LEU A 169 -14.40 12.51 2.45
C LEU A 169 -15.02 11.70 1.31
N ALA A 170 -14.63 10.43 1.14
CA ALA A 170 -15.24 9.56 0.15
C ALA A 170 -16.75 9.38 0.40
N GLN A 171 -17.19 9.32 1.67
CA GLN A 171 -18.61 9.23 2.00
C GLN A 171 -19.35 10.48 1.52
N GLN A 172 -18.80 11.67 1.77
CA GLN A 172 -19.37 12.93 1.28
C GLN A 172 -19.42 12.98 -0.24
N LEU A 173 -18.36 12.54 -0.93
CA LEU A 173 -18.35 12.48 -2.39
C LEU A 173 -19.36 11.48 -2.97
N TYR A 174 -19.64 10.39 -2.26
CA TYR A 174 -20.64 9.41 -2.65
C TYR A 174 -22.07 9.90 -2.41
N GLU A 175 -22.33 10.51 -1.24
CA GLU A 175 -23.65 11.03 -0.85
C GLU A 175 -24.03 12.29 -1.63
N GLY A 176 -23.03 13.11 -1.94
CA GLY A 176 -23.14 14.28 -2.79
C GLY A 176 -22.45 15.48 -2.19
N VAL A 177 -21.92 16.33 -3.08
CA VAL A 177 -21.38 17.65 -2.73
C VAL A 177 -21.99 18.70 -3.63
N ASP A 178 -22.10 19.92 -3.13
CA ASP A 178 -22.64 21.04 -3.89
C ASP A 178 -21.64 21.51 -4.94
N ILE A 179 -22.03 21.38 -6.21
CA ILE A 179 -21.25 21.89 -7.34
C ILE A 179 -21.98 23.08 -7.94
N ALA A 180 -21.25 24.19 -8.10
CA ALA A 180 -21.77 25.41 -8.69
C ALA A 180 -22.36 25.13 -10.08
N GLY A 181 -23.64 25.48 -10.27
CA GLY A 181 -24.38 25.27 -11.51
C GLY A 181 -24.94 23.85 -11.73
N GLN A 182 -24.67 22.89 -10.85
CA GLN A 182 -25.16 21.50 -10.98
C GLN A 182 -25.94 20.99 -9.74
N GLY A 183 -25.91 21.74 -8.63
CA GLY A 183 -26.56 21.34 -7.37
C GLY A 183 -25.79 20.26 -6.63
N THR A 184 -26.44 19.57 -5.70
CA THR A 184 -25.85 18.46 -4.94
C THR A 184 -25.81 17.19 -5.79
N ILE A 185 -24.61 16.75 -6.18
CA ILE A 185 -24.44 15.51 -6.97
C ILE A 185 -23.42 14.57 -6.34
N GLY A 186 -23.68 13.26 -6.41
CA GLY A 186 -22.73 12.22 -6.08
C GLY A 186 -21.68 12.10 -7.18
N ILE A 187 -20.40 12.25 -6.83
CA ILE A 187 -19.28 12.32 -7.79
C ILE A 187 -18.58 10.96 -7.94
N ILE A 188 -18.73 10.06 -6.96
CA ILE A 188 -18.09 8.75 -6.98
C ILE A 188 -19.09 7.61 -6.79
N THR A 189 -18.67 6.39 -7.17
CA THR A 189 -19.39 5.15 -6.84
C THR A 189 -19.16 4.74 -5.39
N TYR A 190 -19.87 3.70 -4.94
CA TYR A 190 -19.82 3.26 -3.55
C TYR A 190 -18.41 2.87 -3.09
N LEU A 191 -17.91 3.61 -2.11
CA LEU A 191 -16.52 3.56 -1.64
C LEU A 191 -16.12 2.28 -0.89
N ARG A 192 -17.09 1.47 -0.42
CA ARG A 192 -16.85 0.21 0.31
C ARG A 192 -16.99 -0.97 -0.66
N THR A 193 -15.94 -1.21 -1.45
CA THR A 193 -15.89 -2.21 -2.53
C THR A 193 -14.52 -2.87 -2.59
N ASP A 194 -14.51 -4.15 -2.89
CA ASP A 194 -13.35 -4.98 -3.23
C ASP A 194 -13.23 -5.23 -4.75
N SER A 195 -14.20 -4.76 -5.54
CA SER A 195 -14.22 -4.92 -6.99
C SER A 195 -13.48 -3.78 -7.70
N THR A 196 -12.63 -4.14 -8.67
CA THR A 196 -11.99 -3.23 -9.64
C THR A 196 -12.79 -3.09 -10.93
N ARG A 197 -13.98 -3.69 -11.03
CA ARG A 197 -14.83 -3.64 -12.22
C ARG A 197 -15.34 -2.22 -12.48
N VAL A 198 -15.20 -1.76 -13.71
CA VAL A 198 -15.78 -0.51 -14.22
C VAL A 198 -17.04 -0.84 -15.01
N ALA A 199 -18.10 -0.04 -14.86
CA ALA A 199 -19.30 -0.16 -15.70
C ALA A 199 -18.97 0.26 -17.14
N GLU A 200 -19.64 -0.33 -18.13
CA GLU A 200 -19.40 -0.02 -19.55
C GLU A 200 -19.60 1.46 -19.87
N GLU A 201 -20.64 2.08 -19.31
CA GLU A 201 -20.90 3.52 -19.42
C GLU A 201 -19.70 4.37 -18.96
N ALA A 202 -19.03 3.96 -17.87
CA ALA A 202 -17.86 4.66 -17.35
C ALA A 202 -16.58 4.35 -18.16
N GLN A 203 -16.53 3.25 -18.91
CA GLN A 203 -15.43 2.96 -19.83
C GLN A 203 -15.51 3.81 -21.10
N VAL A 204 -16.73 4.08 -21.61
CA VAL A 204 -16.93 4.91 -22.82
C VAL A 204 -16.66 6.40 -22.55
N MET A 205 -16.80 6.86 -21.31
CA MET A 205 -16.53 8.24 -20.90
C MET A 205 -15.04 8.56 -20.66
N ALA A 206 -14.17 7.54 -20.59
CA ALA A 206 -12.74 7.66 -20.28
C ALA A 206 -11.88 7.69 -21.54
#